data_AF-A0AAN8WVX5-F1
#
_entry.id   AF-A0AAN8WVX5-F1
#
_cell.length_a   1.000
_cell.length_b   1.000
_cell.length_c   1.000
_cell.angle_alpha   90.00
_cell.angle_beta   90.00
_cell.angle_gamma   90.00
#
_symmetry.space_group_name_H-M   'P 1'
#
loop_
_entity.id
_entity.type
_entity.pdbx_description
1 polymer ?
#
loop_
_entity_poly.entity_id
_entity_poly.type
_entity_poly.pdbx_seq_one_letter_code
_entity_poly.pdbx_strand_id
1 'polypeptide(L)' 'MDTNDRFLRKITVGQSPTEKGHTRECQFDISVASEIMAVLALTTSLSDMRERLGRMVVASDFAGNPVTAEDL' A
#
# COMPACT_ATOMS: atom_id res chain seq x y z
N MET A 1 3.91 9.28 -2.89
CA MET A 1 4.22 10.37 -3.84
C MET A 1 4.92 11.46 -3.04
N ASP A 2 6.00 12.06 -3.52
CA ASP A 2 6.75 13.05 -2.72
C ASP A 2 6.46 14.49 -3.19
N THR A 3 5.19 14.87 -3.14
CA THR A 3 4.73 16.21 -3.51
C THR A 3 3.56 16.63 -2.64
N ASN A 4 3.37 17.94 -2.51
CA ASN A 4 2.27 18.53 -1.75
C ASN A 4 1.01 18.69 -2.61
N ASP A 5 0.37 17.58 -2.98
CA ASP A 5 -0.89 17.59 -3.73
C ASP A 5 -2.07 17.13 -2.86
N ARG A 6 -2.93 18.09 -2.51
CA ARG A 6 -4.11 17.83 -1.66
C ARG A 6 -5.22 17.07 -2.38
N PHE A 7 -5.26 17.10 -3.73
CA PHE A 7 -6.36 16.50 -4.49
C PHE A 7 -6.30 14.98 -4.49
N LEU A 8 -5.14 14.39 -4.20
CA LEU A 8 -4.98 12.94 -4.13
C LEU A 8 -5.35 12.32 -2.78
N ARG A 9 -5.84 13.12 -1.82
CA ARG A 9 -6.31 12.62 -0.51
C ARG A 9 -7.55 11.74 -0.61
N LYS A 10 -8.37 11.90 -1.65
CA LYS A 10 -9.50 11.02 -1.92
C LYS A 10 -9.78 10.99 -3.41
N ILE A 11 -9.59 9.83 -4.03
CA ILE A 11 -9.79 9.61 -5.47
C ILE A 11 -10.51 8.29 -5.72
N THR A 12 -11.10 8.15 -6.91
CA THR A 12 -11.62 6.87 -7.41
C THR A 12 -10.72 6.40 -8.55
N VAL A 13 -10.25 5.16 -8.48
CA VAL A 13 -9.45 4.52 -9.53
C VAL A 13 -10.27 3.42 -10.23
N GLY A 14 -9.77 2.92 -11.37
CA GLY A 14 -10.43 1.84 -12.12
C GLY A 14 -11.63 2.29 -12.97
N GLN A 15 -11.69 3.58 -13.33
CA GLN A 15 -12.82 4.15 -14.10
C GLN A 15 -12.80 3.82 -15.59
N SER A 16 -11.71 3.27 -16.12
CA SER A 16 -11.62 2.87 -17.53
C SER A 16 -12.53 1.66 -17.81
N PRO A 17 -13.20 1.60 -18.98
CA PRO A 17 -13.98 0.43 -19.39
C PRO A 17 -13.17 -0.89 -19.41
N THR A 18 -11.85 -0.81 -19.56
CA THR A 18 -10.95 -1.98 -19.55
C THR A 18 -10.77 -2.60 -18.17
N GLU A 19 -11.06 -1.86 -17.10
CA GLU A 19 -10.85 -2.29 -15.70
C GLU A 19 -12.06 -3.08 -15.14
N LYS A 20 -12.99 -3.49 -16.02
CA LYS A 20 -14.08 -4.46 -15.77
C LYS A 20 -14.87 -4.27 -14.46
N GLY A 21 -15.21 -3.03 -14.13
CA GLY A 21 -16.07 -2.73 -12.97
C GLY A 21 -15.36 -2.82 -11.61
N HIS A 22 -14.03 -2.94 -11.58
CA HIS A 22 -13.23 -2.86 -10.37
C HIS A 22 -12.89 -1.41 -10.00
N THR A 23 -13.92 -0.58 -9.81
CA THR A 23 -13.73 0.77 -9.26
C THR A 23 -13.56 0.72 -7.75
N ARG A 24 -12.62 1.51 -7.22
CA ARG A 24 -12.44 1.65 -5.77
C ARG A 24 -12.05 3.07 -5.39
N GLU A 25 -12.47 3.48 -4.20
CA GLU A 25 -11.94 4.69 -3.56
C GLU A 25 -10.55 4.38 -2.96
N CYS A 26 -9.59 5.28 -3.18
CA CYS A 26 -8.28 5.21 -2.55
C CYS A 26 -7.71 6.61 -2.33
N GLN A 27 -6.50 6.67 -1.76
CA GLN A 27 -5.78 7.91 -1.49
C GLN A 27 -4.29 7.71 -1.78
N PHE A 28 -3.58 8.83 -1.96
CA PHE A 28 -2.14 8.87 -1.89
C PHE A 28 -1.68 9.58 -0.63
N ASP A 29 -0.72 8.97 0.06
CA ASP A 29 0.02 9.60 1.13
C ASP A 29 1.38 10.12 0.61
N ILE A 30 1.92 11.11 1.31
CA ILE A 30 3.29 11.57 1.06
C ILE A 30 4.27 10.42 1.32
N SER A 31 5.31 10.27 0.52
CA SER A 31 6.20 9.10 0.58
C SER A 31 6.78 8.83 1.97
N VAL A 32 7.05 9.86 2.77
CA VAL A 32 7.57 9.72 4.14
C VAL A 32 6.56 9.14 5.15
N ALA A 33 5.27 9.21 4.85
CA ALA A 33 4.22 8.60 5.67
C ALA A 33 4.06 7.09 5.42
N SER A 34 4.78 6.54 4.44
CA SER A 34 4.70 5.12 4.10
C SER A 34 5.28 4.22 5.20
N GLU A 35 4.61 3.11 5.48
CA GLU A 35 5.13 2.03 6.33
C GLU A 35 6.47 1.48 5.80
N ILE A 36 6.67 1.50 4.48
CA ILE A 36 7.95 1.16 3.85
C ILE A 36 9.07 2.06 4.38
N MET A 37 8.80 3.35 4.58
CA MET A 37 9.78 4.29 5.13
C MET A 37 10.07 4.00 6.61
N ALA A 38 9.06 3.59 7.38
CA ALA A 38 9.25 3.16 8.76
C ALA A 38 10.09 1.88 8.85
N VAL A 39 9.85 0.91 7.98
CA VAL A 39 10.69 -0.30 7.88
C VAL A 39 12.11 0.06 7.49
N LEU A 40 12.31 0.89 6.47
CA LEU A 40 13.64 1.35 6.08
C LEU A 40 14.40 2.01 7.23
N ALA A 41 13.72 2.81 8.07
CA ALA A 41 14.33 3.49 9.22
C ALA A 41 14.67 2.54 10.39
N LEU A 42 14.01 1.39 10.50
CA LEU A 42 14.13 0.46 11.64
C LEU A 42 14.92 -0.81 11.32
N THR A 43 15.20 -1.08 10.04
CA THR A 43 15.90 -2.30 9.64
C THR A 43 17.39 -2.28 9.98
N THR A 44 17.90 -3.45 10.36
CA THR A 44 19.31 -3.66 10.72
C THR A 44 20.10 -4.38 9.63
N SER A 45 19.41 -5.00 8.67
CA SER A 45 20.02 -5.68 7.52
C SER A 45 19.01 -5.85 6.37
N LEU A 46 19.49 -6.26 5.19
CA LEU A 46 18.63 -6.58 4.05
C LEU A 46 17.70 -7.78 4.33
N SER A 47 18.14 -8.76 5.13
CA SER A 47 17.31 -9.91 5.49
C SER A 47 16.17 -9.49 6.42
N ASP A 48 16.47 -8.66 7.43
CA ASP A 48 15.48 -8.07 8.35
C ASP A 48 14.50 -7.16 7.60
N MET A 49 14.97 -6.39 6.63
CA MET A 49 14.12 -5.60 5.74
C MET A 49 13.15 -6.45 4.94
N ARG A 50 13.63 -7.53 4.31
CA ARG A 50 12.78 -8.43 3.53
C ARG A 50 11.69 -9.07 4.40
N GLU A 51 12.05 -9.54 5.59
CA GLU A 51 11.09 -10.16 6.52
C GLU A 51 10.02 -9.16 6.99
N ARG A 52 10.41 -7.92 7.32
CA ARG A 52 9.46 -6.88 7.74
C ARG A 52 8.53 -6.45 6.61
N LEU A 53 9.06 -6.29 5.40
CA LEU A 53 8.25 -5.99 4.22
C LEU A 53 7.24 -7.12 3.97
N GLY A 54 7.66 -8.39 4.11
CA GLY A 54 6.78 -9.54 3.93
C GLY A 54 5.59 -9.58 4.89
N ARG A 55 5.80 -9.18 6.14
CA ARG A 55 4.76 -9.15 7.20
C ARG A 55 3.75 -8.01 7.05
N MET A 56 3.92 -7.08 6.10
CA MET A 56 2.98 -5.96 5.90
C MET A 56 1.62 -6.48 5.44
N VAL A 57 0.54 -6.07 6.12
CA VAL A 57 -0.83 -6.40 5.72
C VAL A 57 -1.31 -5.37 4.70
N VAL A 58 -1.65 -5.83 3.49
CA VAL A 58 -1.99 -4.97 2.35
C VAL A 58 -3.49 -4.93 2.06
N ALA A 59 -4.24 -5.96 2.47
CA ALA A 59 -5.68 -6.06 2.28
C ALA A 59 -6.31 -7.04 3.28
N SER A 60 -7.63 -7.15 3.22
CA SER A 60 -8.38 -8.27 3.79
C SER A 60 -9.08 -9.01 2.67
N ASP A 61 -9.12 -10.33 2.74
CA ASP A 61 -9.87 -11.15 1.79
C ASP A 61 -11.40 -11.04 2.04
N PHE A 62 -12.20 -11.69 1.20
CA PHE A 62 -13.66 -11.69 1.34
C PHE A 62 -14.17 -12.39 2.61
N ALA A 63 -13.35 -13.21 3.25
CA ALA A 63 -13.64 -13.87 4.53
C ALA A 63 -13.16 -13.06 5.75
N GLY A 64 -12.48 -11.93 5.52
CA GLY A 64 -11.93 -11.06 6.55
C GLY A 64 -10.53 -11.46 7.05
N ASN A 65 -9.85 -12.42 6.42
CA ASN A 65 -8.48 -12.75 6.78
C ASN A 65 -7.52 -11.68 6.26
N PRO A 66 -6.44 -11.38 7.01
CA PRO A 66 -5.40 -10.47 6.54
C PRO A 66 -4.66 -11.07 5.35
N VAL A 67 -4.44 -10.26 4.31
CA VAL A 67 -3.58 -10.57 3.17
C VAL A 67 -2.28 -9.79 3.36
N THR A 68 -1.17 -10.50 3.41
CA THR A 68 0.17 -9.93 3.59
C THR A 68 0.88 -9.68 2.26
N ALA A 69 2.00 -8.96 2.29
CA ALA A 69 2.82 -8.73 1.11
C ALA A 69 3.51 -10.02 0.61
N GLU A 70 3.63 -11.07 1.44
CA GLU A 70 4.11 -12.39 0.99
C GLU A 70 3.06 -13.18 0.21
N ASP A 71 1.77 -12.83 0.33
CA ASP A 71 0.68 -13.50 -0.37
C ASP A 71 0.48 -13.00 -1.82
N LEU A 72 1.26 -11.99 -2.24
CA LEU A 72 1.23 -11.34 -3.57
C LEU A 72 2.35 -11.83 -4.49
#